data_AF-A0A9P0DTJ8-F1
#
_entry.id   AF-A0A9P0DTJ8-F1
#
_cell.length_a   1.000
_cell.length_b   1.000
_cell.length_c   1.000
_cell.angle_alpha   90.00
_cell.angle_beta   90.00
_cell.angle_gamma   90.00
#
_symmetry.space_group_name_H-M   'P 1'
#
loop_
_entity.id
_entity.type
_entity.pdbx_description
1 polymer ?
#
loop_
_entity_poly.entity_id
_entity_poly.type
_entity_poly.pdbx_seq_one_letter_code
_entity_poly.pdbx_strand_id
1 'polypeptide(L)'
;MLTPSDMDDPELEGHPVKFNKTGALIPVTDVQYLDSSLFDEESSYEYINPWKKRAIIYMALINCGVLLAIGMLSLWHSQLISKGETCIEANINKAETARLKELGRKYANPYNFGRKKNWKIFLGLVQGRTFWKHVLLPSAHEPIGDGLKWHTIHDDGIDEWP
;
A
#
# COMPACT_ATOMS: atom_id res chain seq x y z
N MET A 1 33.24 -55.04 -25.43
CA MET A 1 34.38 -54.39 -24.77
C MET A 1 34.10 -52.89 -24.85
N LEU A 2 33.73 -52.25 -23.74
CA LEU A 2 33.48 -50.81 -23.66
C LEU A 2 34.70 -50.17 -22.99
N THR A 3 35.24 -49.10 -23.57
CA THR A 3 36.30 -48.28 -22.96
C THR A 3 35.72 -46.92 -22.54
N PRO A 4 36.01 -46.44 -21.32
CA PRO A 4 35.53 -45.16 -20.80
C PRO A 4 36.66 -44.11 -20.77
N SER A 5 36.57 -43.10 -21.63
CA SER A 5 37.27 -41.80 -21.61
C SER A 5 36.70 -41.03 -22.83
N ASP A 6 36.20 -39.81 -22.79
CA ASP A 6 36.55 -38.63 -22.01
C ASP A 6 35.32 -37.73 -21.87
N MET A 7 35.25 -37.00 -20.76
CA MET A 7 34.29 -35.93 -20.55
C MET A 7 34.77 -34.65 -21.24
N ASP A 8 33.79 -33.91 -21.76
CA ASP A 8 33.77 -32.46 -21.97
C ASP A 8 34.88 -31.80 -22.79
N ASP A 9 34.61 -31.64 -24.09
CA ASP A 9 34.93 -30.40 -24.80
C ASP A 9 33.67 -29.97 -25.57
N PRO A 10 33.14 -28.73 -25.38
CA PRO A 10 32.05 -28.24 -26.21
C PRO A 10 32.54 -28.16 -27.65
N GLU A 11 31.82 -28.81 -28.57
CA GLU A 11 32.11 -28.80 -29.99
C GLU A 11 32.08 -27.34 -30.50
N LEU A 12 33.26 -26.73 -30.68
CA LEU A 12 33.38 -25.37 -31.20
C LEU A 12 33.01 -25.37 -32.69
N GLU A 13 31.73 -25.17 -32.98
CA GLU A 13 31.24 -24.92 -34.33
C GLU A 13 31.70 -23.55 -34.82
N GLY A 14 32.81 -23.52 -35.55
CA GLY A 14 33.27 -22.35 -36.29
C GLY A 14 32.67 -22.32 -37.70
N HIS A 15 31.80 -21.36 -37.99
CA HIS A 15 31.35 -21.11 -39.37
C HIS A 15 32.45 -20.37 -40.17
N PRO A 16 32.82 -20.85 -41.37
CA PRO A 16 33.90 -20.24 -42.13
C PRO A 16 33.51 -18.82 -42.61
N VAL A 17 34.26 -17.82 -42.17
CA VAL A 17 34.10 -16.43 -42.61
C VAL A 17 34.61 -16.31 -44.05
N LYS A 18 33.69 -16.10 -44.99
CA LYS A 18 34.02 -15.88 -46.40
C LYS A 18 34.52 -14.45 -46.59
N PHE A 19 35.83 -14.28 -46.73
CA PHE A 19 36.42 -12.98 -47.07
C PHE A 19 36.17 -12.64 -48.55
N ASN A 20 35.50 -11.53 -48.80
CA ASN A 20 35.29 -11.04 -50.15
C ASN A 20 36.55 -10.34 -50.68
N LYS A 21 37.13 -10.87 -51.76
CA LYS A 21 38.35 -10.32 -52.39
C LYS A 21 38.09 -9.20 -53.41
N THR A 22 36.83 -8.89 -53.72
CA THR A 22 36.48 -7.88 -54.74
C THR A 22 36.36 -6.45 -54.18
N GLY A 23 36.58 -6.24 -52.87
CA GLY A 23 36.55 -4.92 -52.25
C GLY A 23 35.16 -4.26 -52.20
N ALA A 24 34.13 -4.94 -52.70
CA ALA A 24 32.74 -4.48 -52.64
C ALA A 24 32.17 -4.72 -51.25
N LEU A 25 31.66 -3.65 -50.61
CA LEU A 25 30.89 -3.70 -49.38
C LEU A 25 29.56 -4.40 -49.67
N ILE A 26 29.45 -5.67 -49.32
CA ILE A 26 28.16 -6.39 -49.34
C ILE A 26 27.42 -5.99 -48.06
N PRO A 27 26.28 -5.29 -48.14
CA PRO A 27 25.50 -4.99 -46.94
C PRO A 27 25.04 -6.32 -46.34
N VAL A 28 25.46 -6.59 -45.10
CA VAL A 28 24.97 -7.72 -44.31
C VAL A 28 23.49 -7.43 -44.02
N THR A 29 22.61 -8.06 -44.79
CA THR A 29 21.15 -7.88 -44.67
C THR A 29 20.53 -8.89 -43.69
N ASP A 30 21.33 -9.84 -43.20
CA ASP A 30 20.88 -10.90 -42.27
C ASP A 30 20.68 -10.43 -40.82
N VAL A 31 21.09 -9.20 -40.47
CA VAL A 31 20.77 -8.61 -39.15
C VAL A 31 19.27 -8.42 -38.94
N GLN A 32 18.48 -8.40 -40.01
CA GLN A 32 17.02 -8.22 -39.92
C GLN A 32 16.27 -9.52 -39.59
N TYR A 33 16.87 -10.68 -39.89
CA TYR A 33 16.30 -11.99 -39.58
C TYR A 33 16.58 -12.41 -38.13
N LEU A 34 17.78 -12.13 -37.60
CA LEU A 34 18.15 -12.50 -36.23
C LEU A 34 17.38 -11.69 -35.17
N ASP A 35 17.09 -10.42 -35.47
CA ASP A 35 16.28 -9.54 -34.62
C ASP A 35 14.82 -10.03 -34.60
N SER A 36 14.26 -10.38 -35.77
CA SER A 36 12.88 -10.89 -35.87
C SER A 36 12.69 -12.25 -35.19
N SER A 37 13.65 -13.17 -35.25
CA SER A 37 13.55 -14.48 -34.59
C SER A 37 13.67 -14.42 -33.06
N LEU A 38 14.34 -13.40 -32.52
CA LEU A 38 14.41 -13.16 -31.06
C LEU A 38 13.15 -12.46 -30.51
N PHE A 39 12.32 -11.87 -31.38
CA PHE A 39 10.99 -11.39 -31.02
C PHE A 39 9.88 -12.43 -31.23
N ASP A 40 10.15 -13.49 -32.00
CA ASP A 40 9.19 -14.57 -32.28
C ASP A 40 9.31 -15.77 -31.32
N GLU A 41 10.44 -15.92 -30.61
CA GLU A 41 10.53 -16.81 -29.46
C GLU A 41 10.14 -16.08 -28.17
N GLU A 42 9.08 -16.58 -27.51
CA GLU A 42 8.58 -16.20 -26.17
C GLU A 42 7.64 -14.99 -25.99
N SER A 43 7.04 -14.46 -27.06
CA SER A 43 5.72 -13.82 -26.89
C SER A 43 4.63 -14.86 -27.05
N SER A 44 4.53 -15.78 -26.08
CA SER A 44 3.36 -16.64 -25.94
C SER A 44 2.17 -15.75 -25.62
N TYR A 45 1.53 -15.19 -26.64
CA TYR A 45 0.21 -14.58 -26.56
C TYR A 45 -0.77 -15.72 -26.26
N GLU A 46 -0.76 -16.19 -25.01
CA GLU A 46 -1.75 -17.11 -24.50
C GLU A 46 -3.11 -16.49 -24.86
N TYR A 47 -3.91 -17.18 -25.68
CA TYR A 47 -5.21 -16.69 -26.13
C TYR A 47 -6.06 -16.39 -24.89
N ILE A 48 -6.07 -15.13 -24.44
CA ILE A 48 -6.79 -14.72 -23.25
C ILE A 48 -8.26 -14.78 -23.62
N ASN A 49 -8.93 -15.85 -23.17
CA ASN A 49 -10.35 -16.05 -23.36
C ASN A 49 -11.09 -14.74 -23.00
N PRO A 50 -11.95 -14.20 -23.90
CA PRO A 50 -12.61 -12.92 -23.69
C PRO A 50 -13.35 -12.83 -22.35
N TRP A 51 -13.82 -13.95 -21.81
CA TRP A 51 -14.42 -14.03 -20.48
C TRP A 51 -13.41 -13.79 -19.35
N LYS A 52 -12.17 -14.30 -19.44
CA LYS A 52 -11.10 -14.01 -18.48
C LYS A 52 -10.78 -12.51 -18.47
N LYS A 53 -10.64 -11.89 -19.64
CA LYS A 53 -10.40 -10.44 -19.74
C LYS A 53 -11.51 -9.62 -19.08
N ARG A 54 -12.78 -9.97 -19.34
CA ARG A 54 -13.93 -9.31 -18.71
C ARG A 54 -13.97 -9.53 -17.20
N ALA A 55 -13.65 -10.73 -16.73
CA ALA A 55 -13.60 -11.05 -15.30
C ALA A 55 -12.48 -10.26 -14.58
N ILE A 56 -11.30 -10.14 -15.17
CA ILE A 56 -10.19 -9.35 -14.62
C ILE A 56 -10.57 -7.87 -14.54
N ILE A 57 -11.20 -7.31 -15.59
CA ILE A 57 -11.68 -5.93 -15.59
C ILE A 57 -12.73 -5.73 -14.49
N TYR A 58 -13.69 -6.65 -14.37
CA TYR A 58 -14.71 -6.57 -13.31
C TYR A 58 -14.07 -6.64 -11.92
N MET A 59 -13.14 -7.57 -11.70
CA MET A 59 -12.39 -7.70 -10.45
C MET A 59 -11.62 -6.42 -10.12
N ALA A 60 -10.97 -5.81 -11.11
CA ALA A 60 -10.26 -4.55 -10.93
C ALA A 60 -11.22 -3.43 -10.52
N LEU A 61 -12.35 -3.29 -11.22
CA LEU A 61 -13.35 -2.26 -10.92
C LEU A 61 -13.93 -2.38 -9.51
N ILE A 62 -14.31 -3.59 -9.08
CA ILE A 62 -14.87 -3.79 -7.74
C ILE A 62 -13.81 -3.52 -6.66
N ASN A 63 -12.57 -3.96 -6.85
CA ASN A 63 -11.51 -3.74 -5.87
C ASN A 63 -11.14 -2.26 -5.79
N CYS A 64 -11.06 -1.55 -6.92
CA CYS A 64 -10.88 -0.11 -6.94
C CYS A 64 -12.04 0.62 -6.24
N GLY A 65 -13.28 0.22 -6.50
CA GLY A 65 -14.46 0.79 -5.85
C GLY A 65 -14.43 0.61 -4.33
N VAL A 66 -14.10 -0.61 -3.86
CA VAL A 66 -13.95 -0.92 -2.44
C VAL A 66 -12.80 -0.13 -1.81
N LEU A 67 -11.65 -0.06 -2.48
CA LEU A 67 -10.49 0.70 -2.03
C LEU A 67 -10.83 2.19 -1.82
N LEU A 68 -11.56 2.79 -2.76
CA LEU A 68 -12.00 4.18 -2.66
C LEU A 68 -13.02 4.36 -1.52
N ALA A 69 -14.03 3.50 -1.44
CA ALA A 69 -15.08 3.59 -0.42
C ALA A 69 -14.51 3.45 1.00
N ILE A 70 -13.73 2.40 1.25
CA ILE A 70 -13.09 2.17 2.55
C ILE A 70 -12.03 3.25 2.81
N GLY A 71 -11.23 3.62 1.81
CA GLY A 71 -10.22 4.66 1.95
C GLY A 71 -10.79 6.01 2.40
N MET A 72 -11.87 6.47 1.76
CA MET A 72 -12.56 7.70 2.17
C MET A 72 -13.12 7.60 3.59
N LEU A 73 -13.74 6.47 3.94
CA LEU A 73 -14.28 6.25 5.27
C LEU A 73 -13.17 6.21 6.33
N SER A 74 -12.06 5.53 6.07
CA SER A 74 -10.89 5.48 6.94
C SER A 74 -10.26 6.86 7.11
N LEU A 75 -10.17 7.67 6.06
CA LEU A 75 -9.69 9.05 6.13
C LEU A 75 -10.59 9.91 7.02
N TRP A 76 -11.91 9.76 6.87
CA TRP A 76 -12.88 10.45 7.72
C TRP A 76 -12.66 10.09 9.19
N HIS A 77 -12.65 8.81 9.53
CA HIS A 77 -12.37 8.36 10.91
C HIS A 77 -10.99 8.83 11.41
N SER A 78 -9.96 8.82 10.56
CA SER A 78 -8.63 9.31 10.90
C SER A 78 -8.63 10.79 11.29
N GLN A 79 -9.48 11.61 10.65
CA GLN A 79 -9.65 13.02 11.01
C GLN A 79 -10.35 13.18 12.36
N LEU A 80 -11.36 12.36 12.65
CA LEU A 80 -12.06 12.35 13.94
C LEU A 80 -11.11 11.96 15.07
N ILE A 81 -10.34 10.88 14.90
CA ILE A 81 -9.29 10.45 15.85
C ILE A 81 -8.28 11.58 16.06
N SER A 82 -7.84 12.23 14.99
CA SER A 82 -6.90 13.35 15.08
C SER A 82 -7.42 14.52 15.93
N LYS A 83 -8.73 14.71 16.00
CA LYS A 83 -9.39 15.76 16.79
C LYS A 83 -9.88 15.30 18.17
N GLY A 84 -9.75 14.00 18.49
CA GLY A 84 -10.22 13.44 19.75
C GLY A 84 -11.74 13.52 19.90
N GLU A 85 -12.48 13.24 18.83
CA GLU A 85 -13.95 13.25 18.83
C GLU A 85 -14.53 11.98 18.19
N THR A 86 -15.66 11.51 18.70
CA THR A 86 -16.48 10.46 18.07
C THR A 86 -17.36 11.02 16.95
N CYS A 87 -17.99 10.15 16.13
CA CYS A 87 -18.89 10.61 15.07
C CYS A 87 -20.08 11.43 15.60
N ILE A 88 -20.59 11.06 16.78
CA ILE A 88 -21.72 11.74 17.42
C ILE A 88 -21.24 13.09 17.97
N GLU A 89 -20.09 13.10 18.65
CA GLU A 89 -19.49 14.32 19.18
C GLU A 89 -19.14 15.30 18.06
N ALA A 90 -18.60 14.86 16.92
CA ALA A 90 -18.26 15.73 15.80
C ALA A 90 -19.49 16.51 15.28
N ASN A 91 -20.66 15.87 15.25
CA ASN A 91 -21.90 16.52 14.87
C ASN A 91 -22.35 17.57 15.91
N ILE A 92 -22.29 17.22 17.19
CA ILE A 92 -22.64 18.11 18.30
C ILE A 92 -21.67 19.30 18.38
N ASN A 93 -20.36 19.03 18.32
CA ASN A 93 -19.28 20.00 18.29
C ASN A 93 -19.43 20.98 17.15
N LYS A 94 -19.88 20.53 15.96
CA LYS A 94 -20.13 21.41 14.82
C LYS A 94 -21.26 22.39 15.10
N ALA A 95 -22.37 21.93 15.67
CA ALA A 95 -23.49 22.79 16.05
C ALA A 95 -23.09 23.77 17.16
N GLU A 96 -22.38 23.29 18.18
CA GLU A 96 -21.93 24.11 19.30
C GLU A 96 -20.87 25.15 18.87
N THR A 97 -19.98 24.80 17.95
CA THR A 97 -19.01 25.72 17.36
C THR A 97 -19.72 26.85 16.60
N ALA A 98 -20.78 26.54 15.85
CA ALA A 98 -21.56 27.56 15.16
C ALA A 98 -22.24 28.51 16.18
N ARG A 99 -22.89 27.93 17.20
CA ARG A 99 -23.53 28.70 18.28
C ARG A 99 -22.54 29.61 19.00
N LEU A 100 -21.41 29.08 19.46
CA LEU A 100 -20.42 29.88 20.20
C LEU A 100 -19.79 30.97 19.34
N LYS A 101 -19.60 30.71 18.04
CA LYS A 101 -19.11 31.73 17.09
C LYS A 101 -20.04 32.92 16.99
N GLU A 102 -21.36 32.72 17.04
CA GLU A 102 -22.36 33.80 17.07
C GLU A 102 -22.25 34.63 18.36
N LEU A 103 -21.91 33.99 19.49
CA LEU A 103 -21.63 34.68 20.75
C LEU A 103 -20.21 35.30 20.84
N GLY A 104 -19.42 35.24 19.76
CA GLY A 104 -18.04 35.75 19.76
C GLY A 104 -17.05 34.90 20.57
N ARG A 105 -17.40 33.66 20.90
CA ARG A 105 -16.57 32.71 21.64
C ARG A 105 -16.03 31.61 20.74
N LYS A 106 -14.86 31.07 21.08
CA LYS A 106 -14.27 29.94 20.36
C LYS A 106 -14.55 28.65 21.11
N TYR A 107 -15.16 27.68 20.43
CA TYR A 107 -15.29 26.32 20.97
C TYR A 107 -13.93 25.62 20.97
N ALA A 108 -13.63 24.92 22.05
CA ALA A 108 -12.46 24.04 22.18
C ALA A 108 -12.94 22.68 22.68
N ASN A 109 -12.62 21.61 21.96
CA ASN A 109 -12.96 20.25 22.38
C ASN A 109 -12.11 19.86 23.60
N PRO A 110 -12.71 19.56 24.77
CA PRO A 110 -11.97 19.20 25.98
C PRO A 110 -11.23 17.84 25.87
N TYR A 111 -11.56 17.01 24.89
CA TYR A 111 -10.92 15.71 24.64
C TYR A 111 -9.84 15.75 23.57
N ASN A 112 -9.52 16.94 23.04
CA ASN A 112 -8.48 17.10 22.03
C ASN A 112 -7.12 17.41 22.67
N PHE A 113 -6.30 16.37 22.85
CA PHE A 113 -4.94 16.49 23.39
C PHE A 113 -3.86 16.75 22.32
N GLY A 114 -4.29 16.97 21.07
CA GLY A 114 -3.42 17.10 19.91
C GLY A 114 -3.18 15.78 19.16
N ARG A 115 -2.89 15.88 17.86
CA ARG A 115 -2.90 14.74 16.93
C ARG A 115 -2.06 13.56 17.43
N LYS A 116 -0.81 13.78 17.81
CA LYS A 116 0.09 12.69 18.25
C LYS A 116 -0.45 11.95 19.47
N LYS A 117 -0.93 12.68 20.49
CA LYS A 117 -1.45 12.10 21.73
C LYS A 117 -2.78 11.38 21.48
N ASN A 118 -3.69 11.99 20.74
CA ASN A 118 -4.98 11.36 20.39
C ASN A 118 -4.79 10.03 19.65
N TRP A 119 -3.85 9.95 18.70
CA TRP A 119 -3.53 8.71 18.00
C TRP A 119 -2.89 7.66 18.91
N LYS A 120 -2.02 8.07 19.84
CA LYS A 120 -1.42 7.16 20.83
C LYS A 120 -2.49 6.54 21.74
N ILE A 121 -3.46 7.35 22.18
CA ILE A 121 -4.60 6.91 23.00
C ILE A 121 -5.49 5.95 22.22
N PHE A 122 -5.88 6.34 21.00
CA PHE A 122 -6.77 5.54 20.16
C PHE A 122 -6.18 4.16 19.85
N LEU A 123 -4.89 4.11 19.51
CA LEU A 123 -4.18 2.86 19.24
C LEU A 123 -3.77 2.11 20.52
N GLY A 124 -4.02 2.68 21.70
CA GLY A 124 -3.65 2.10 22.97
C GLY A 124 -2.14 1.85 23.11
N LEU A 125 -1.29 2.68 22.49
CA LEU A 125 0.19 2.57 22.52
C LEU A 125 0.79 3.12 23.82
N VAL A 126 0.14 2.80 24.92
CA VAL A 126 0.46 3.25 26.27
C VAL A 126 0.97 2.08 27.09
N GLN A 127 1.76 2.32 28.14
CA GLN A 127 2.29 1.27 29.04
C GLN A 127 3.24 0.25 28.37
N GLY A 128 4.11 0.70 27.44
CA GLY A 128 5.14 -0.17 26.83
C GLY A 128 4.66 -1.05 25.67
N ARG A 129 3.44 -0.83 25.18
CA ARG A 129 2.86 -1.57 24.06
C ARG A 129 3.50 -1.17 22.73
N THR A 130 3.84 -2.16 21.93
CA THR A 130 4.43 -1.96 20.59
C THR A 130 3.38 -2.05 19.49
N PHE A 131 3.49 -1.17 18.50
CA PHE A 131 2.58 -1.08 17.34
C PHE A 131 2.43 -2.42 16.61
N TRP A 132 3.53 -3.12 16.38
CA TRP A 132 3.53 -4.38 15.63
C TRP A 132 2.71 -5.51 16.26
N LYS A 133 2.79 -5.67 17.59
CA LYS A 133 2.11 -6.79 18.27
C LYS A 133 0.66 -6.47 18.62
N HIS A 134 0.35 -5.21 18.92
CA HIS A 134 -0.94 -4.83 19.52
C HIS A 134 -1.88 -4.09 18.58
N VAL A 135 -1.39 -3.60 17.43
CA VAL A 135 -2.22 -2.89 16.44
C VAL A 135 -2.42 -3.72 15.17
N LEU A 136 -1.39 -4.42 14.68
CA LEU A 136 -1.50 -5.20 13.44
C LEU A 136 -2.16 -6.57 13.63
N LEU A 137 -2.02 -7.18 14.81
CA LEU A 137 -2.63 -8.47 15.10
C LEU A 137 -3.94 -8.28 15.89
N PRO A 138 -4.97 -9.11 15.63
CA PRO A 138 -6.16 -9.11 16.45
C PRO A 138 -5.76 -9.44 17.89
N SER A 139 -6.09 -8.53 18.78
CA SER A 139 -5.58 -8.51 20.14
C SER A 139 -6.76 -8.33 21.08
N ALA A 140 -6.96 -9.27 22.00
CA ALA A 140 -8.06 -9.26 22.97
C ALA A 140 -7.79 -8.31 24.17
N HIS A 141 -7.04 -7.24 23.95
CA HIS A 141 -6.68 -6.31 25.03
C HIS A 141 -7.86 -5.41 25.39
N GLU A 142 -8.00 -5.15 26.68
CA GLU A 142 -9.01 -4.23 27.19
C GLU A 142 -8.69 -2.78 26.81
N PRO A 143 -9.73 -1.98 26.52
CA PRO A 143 -9.56 -0.55 26.28
C PRO A 143 -9.02 0.13 27.54
N ILE A 144 -8.39 1.29 27.37
CA ILE A 144 -7.95 2.08 28.52
C ILE A 144 -9.15 2.76 29.19
N GLY A 145 -9.24 2.65 30.51
CA GLY A 145 -10.30 3.27 31.30
C GLY A 145 -11.55 2.40 31.44
N ASP A 146 -12.58 2.95 32.06
CA ASP A 146 -13.85 2.29 32.37
C ASP A 146 -14.94 2.55 31.32
N GLY A 147 -14.68 3.44 30.35
CA GLY A 147 -15.66 3.89 29.36
C GLY A 147 -16.80 4.71 29.93
N LEU A 148 -16.69 5.17 31.18
CA LEU A 148 -17.66 6.06 31.85
C LEU A 148 -17.05 7.43 32.12
N LYS A 149 -15.74 7.49 32.34
CA LYS A 149 -14.99 8.72 32.56
C LYS A 149 -13.80 8.79 31.62
N TRP A 150 -13.60 9.98 31.06
CA TRP A 150 -12.46 10.30 30.24
C TRP A 150 -11.79 11.54 30.80
N HIS A 151 -10.47 11.53 30.79
CA HIS A 151 -9.70 12.71 31.15
C HIS A 151 -9.97 13.84 30.17
N THR A 152 -9.86 15.06 30.65
CA THR A 152 -9.98 16.27 29.83
C THR A 152 -8.67 17.04 29.84
N ILE A 153 -8.51 18.00 28.92
CA ILE A 153 -7.40 18.95 28.92
C ILE A 153 -7.34 19.85 30.16
N HIS A 154 -8.33 19.77 31.05
CA HIS A 154 -8.43 20.56 32.27
C HIS A 154 -8.07 19.78 33.54
N ASP A 155 -7.82 18.47 33.44
CA ASP A 155 -7.42 17.65 34.59
C ASP A 155 -5.95 17.91 34.98
N ASP A 156 -5.67 17.92 36.28
CA ASP A 156 -4.31 17.98 36.79
C ASP A 156 -3.58 16.64 36.52
N GLY A 157 -2.36 16.68 35.98
CA GLY A 157 -1.55 15.48 35.71
C GLY A 157 -1.66 14.89 34.30
N ILE A 158 -2.19 15.64 33.32
CA ILE A 158 -2.26 15.21 31.91
C ILE A 158 -0.90 14.78 31.35
N ASP A 159 0.20 15.40 31.80
CA ASP A 159 1.56 15.04 31.35
C ASP A 159 2.06 13.71 31.90
N GLU A 160 1.52 13.27 33.05
CA GLU A 160 1.79 11.95 33.65
C GLU A 160 0.82 10.88 33.12
N TRP A 161 -0.27 11.30 32.50
CA TRP A 161 -1.25 10.40 31.92
C TRP A 161 -0.70 9.72 30.64
N PRO A 162 -0.86 8.39 30.51
CA PRO A 162 -0.12 7.53 29.57
C PRO A 162 0.04 7.99 28.11
#